data_AF-A0A918R9R2-F1
#
_entry.id   AF-A0A918R9R2-F1
#
_cell.length_a   1.000
_cell.length_b   1.000
_cell.length_c   1.000
_cell.angle_alpha   90.00
_cell.angle_beta   90.00
_cell.angle_gamma   90.00
#
_symmetry.space_group_name_H-M   'P 1'
#
loop_
_entity.id
_entity.type
_entity.pdbx_description
1 polymer ?
#
loop_
_entity_poly.entity_id
_entity_poly.type
_entity_poly.pdbx_seq_one_letter_code
_entity_poly.pdbx_strand_id
1 'polypeptide(L)'
;MIFVKKLAMQRGLKEYLIISFKGLAMGAADAVPGVSGGTIAFISGIYEELISTISNINIDLFKTLFSKPFKTFWNQLNGNFLLALLTGIVISFVSFMRLAKFLLEHHPVLIWSFFFGLIIASILVVGKQITKWNLPVLMALIIGAIVAFYISQLPSLGANENSWFLFLAGAIAICAMILPGISGSFILIILGAYKTLSDAIHDIDIQRILIFVSGALVGLLSFSHVLKWLFKHYHNITLALLTGFIFGSLNKVWPWKNTLTWHTNSKGIKSPLLQESISPFSFQGDNHLVYAIILMILGFFTIFILERLGHKKQ
;
A
#
# COMPACT_ATOMS: atom_id res chain seq x y z
N MET A 1 -26.56 -4.29 -2.10
CA MET A 1 -27.42 -3.49 -1.18
C MET A 1 -27.16 -3.77 0.30
N ILE A 2 -26.69 -4.97 0.68
CA ILE A 2 -26.34 -5.34 2.07
C ILE A 2 -25.09 -4.58 2.58
N PHE A 3 -24.11 -4.31 1.72
CA PHE A 3 -22.87 -3.61 2.11
C PHE A 3 -23.05 -2.11 2.42
N VAL A 4 -23.96 -1.43 1.70
CA VAL A 4 -24.19 0.02 1.88
C VAL A 4 -24.87 0.32 3.21
N LYS A 5 -25.72 -0.58 3.72
CA LYS A 5 -26.33 -0.44 5.06
C LYS A 5 -25.31 -0.55 6.20
N LYS A 6 -24.11 -1.09 5.96
CA LYS A 6 -23.08 -1.30 6.99
C LYS A 6 -22.19 -0.06 7.22
N LEU A 7 -22.15 0.87 6.26
CA LEU A 7 -21.38 2.12 6.33
C LEU A 7 -21.90 3.12 7.38
N ALA A 8 -23.11 2.90 7.92
CA ALA A 8 -23.76 3.80 8.87
C ALA A 8 -24.08 3.13 10.22
N MET A 9 -23.39 2.05 10.61
CA MET A 9 -23.44 1.62 12.01
C MET A 9 -22.66 2.63 12.86
N GLN A 10 -23.30 3.16 13.91
CA GLN A 10 -22.63 3.99 14.91
C GLN A 10 -21.51 3.17 15.55
N ARG A 11 -20.28 3.39 15.10
CA ARG A 11 -19.07 2.83 15.72
C ARG A 11 -18.85 3.52 17.07
N GLY A 12 -18.50 2.74 18.07
CA GLY A 12 -18.01 3.26 19.34
C GLY A 12 -16.59 3.79 19.21
N LEU A 13 -16.11 4.42 20.28
CA LEU A 13 -14.75 4.96 20.36
C LEU A 13 -13.69 3.85 20.18
N LYS A 14 -13.97 2.64 20.66
CA LYS A 14 -13.07 1.49 20.55
C LYS A 14 -12.84 1.07 19.09
N GLU A 15 -13.89 1.05 18.27
CA GLU A 15 -13.77 0.70 16.85
C GLU A 15 -12.95 1.74 16.09
N TYR A 16 -13.13 3.04 16.41
CA TYR A 16 -12.31 4.09 15.81
C TYR A 16 -10.85 4.03 16.26
N LEU A 17 -10.58 3.70 17.53
CA LEU A 17 -9.20 3.43 17.98
C LEU A 17 -8.58 2.27 17.21
N ILE A 18 -9.33 1.18 16.98
CA ILE A 18 -8.86 0.06 16.15
C ILE A 18 -8.55 0.52 14.72
N ILE A 19 -9.39 1.39 14.12
CA ILE A 19 -9.12 1.96 12.80
C ILE A 19 -7.86 2.82 12.80
N SER A 20 -7.63 3.62 13.86
CA SER A 20 -6.39 4.37 14.01
C SER A 20 -5.17 3.46 14.13
N PHE A 21 -5.24 2.35 14.86
CA PHE A 21 -4.15 1.36 14.88
C PHE A 21 -3.91 0.72 13.50
N LYS A 22 -4.97 0.44 12.73
CA LYS A 22 -4.84 -0.02 11.34
C LYS A 22 -4.15 1.04 10.47
N GLY A 23 -4.52 2.31 10.62
CA GLY A 23 -3.85 3.43 9.95
C GLY A 23 -2.37 3.54 10.35
N LEU A 24 -2.05 3.30 11.62
CA LEU A 24 -0.67 3.28 12.10
C LEU A 24 0.13 2.18 11.41
N ALA A 25 -0.42 0.97 11.33
CA ALA A 25 0.20 -0.15 10.63
C ALA A 25 0.35 0.10 9.12
N MET A 26 -0.63 0.76 8.49
CA MET A 26 -0.55 1.17 7.08
C MET A 26 0.61 2.14 6.85
N GLY A 27 0.73 3.20 7.66
CA GLY A 27 1.83 4.15 7.55
C GLY A 27 3.20 3.53 7.82
N ALA A 28 3.26 2.53 8.71
CA ALA A 28 4.49 1.79 9.01
C ALA A 28 4.92 0.91 7.83
N ALA A 29 3.96 0.30 7.14
CA ALA A 29 4.20 -0.45 5.91
C ALA A 29 4.67 0.45 4.76
N ASP A 30 4.04 1.61 4.55
CA ASP A 30 4.43 2.56 3.49
C ASP A 30 5.81 3.19 3.72
N ALA A 31 6.32 3.18 4.96
CA ALA A 31 7.69 3.60 5.28
C ALA A 31 8.75 2.61 4.75
N VAL A 32 8.35 1.39 4.38
CA VAL A 32 9.25 0.34 3.88
C VAL A 32 9.02 0.13 2.39
N PRO A 33 10.05 0.36 1.54
CA PRO A 33 9.93 0.13 0.10
C PRO A 33 9.42 -1.28 -0.21
N GLY A 34 8.57 -1.43 -1.23
CA GLY A 34 8.07 -2.76 -1.63
C GLY A 34 7.00 -3.38 -0.71
N VAL A 35 6.69 -2.77 0.43
CA VAL A 35 5.49 -3.07 1.22
C VAL A 35 4.49 -1.93 0.98
N SER A 36 3.21 -2.26 0.81
CA SER A 36 2.14 -1.29 0.56
C SER A 36 1.17 -1.24 1.73
N GLY A 37 0.83 -0.04 2.20
CA GLY A 37 -0.25 0.20 3.15
C GLY A 37 -1.59 -0.31 2.63
N GLY A 38 -1.78 -0.39 1.31
CA GLY A 38 -2.92 -1.07 0.69
C GLY A 38 -3.03 -2.54 1.09
N THR A 39 -1.91 -3.26 1.20
CA THR A 39 -1.88 -4.65 1.71
C THR A 39 -2.36 -4.71 3.16
N ILE A 40 -1.91 -3.78 4.01
CA ILE A 40 -2.34 -3.70 5.43
C ILE A 40 -3.82 -3.35 5.55
N ALA A 41 -4.31 -2.42 4.73
CA ALA A 41 -5.74 -2.09 4.67
C ALA A 41 -6.57 -3.32 4.30
N PHE A 42 -6.05 -4.14 3.38
CA PHE A 42 -6.73 -5.35 2.91
C PHE A 42 -6.84 -6.40 4.01
N ILE A 43 -5.71 -6.81 4.59
CA ILE A 43 -5.70 -7.87 5.60
C ILE A 43 -6.40 -7.47 6.90
N SER A 44 -6.41 -6.18 7.21
CA SER A 44 -7.14 -5.68 8.37
C SER A 44 -8.64 -5.48 8.09
N GLY A 45 -9.11 -5.77 6.88
CA GLY A 45 -10.53 -5.78 6.50
C GLY A 45 -11.15 -4.40 6.31
N ILE A 46 -10.34 -3.34 6.15
CA ILE A 46 -10.84 -1.98 5.92
C ILE A 46 -10.70 -1.51 4.47
N TYR A 47 -10.09 -2.32 3.60
CA TYR A 47 -9.80 -1.94 2.22
C TYR A 47 -11.04 -1.60 1.40
N GLU A 48 -12.05 -2.48 1.36
CA GLU A 48 -13.28 -2.19 0.62
C GLU A 48 -14.01 -0.94 1.15
N GLU A 49 -13.99 -0.72 2.47
CA GLU A 49 -14.52 0.49 3.08
C GLU A 49 -13.73 1.73 2.67
N LEU A 50 -12.40 1.66 2.64
CA LEU A 50 -11.53 2.72 2.18
C LEU A 50 -11.82 3.07 0.71
N ILE A 51 -11.86 2.08 -0.18
CA ILE A 51 -12.18 2.28 -1.61
C ILE A 51 -13.58 2.87 -1.77
N SER A 52 -14.57 2.34 -1.04
CA SER A 52 -15.94 2.86 -1.10
C SER A 52 -16.03 4.30 -0.59
N THR A 53 -15.28 4.63 0.46
CA THR A 53 -15.20 5.99 1.04
C THR A 53 -14.59 6.97 0.04
N ILE A 54 -13.46 6.61 -0.57
CA ILE A 54 -12.77 7.47 -1.56
C ILE A 54 -13.63 7.64 -2.81
N SER A 55 -14.24 6.57 -3.33
CA SER A 55 -15.13 6.64 -4.49
C SER A 55 -16.42 7.44 -4.26
N ASN A 56 -16.79 7.71 -3.00
CA ASN A 56 -17.93 8.57 -2.68
C ASN A 56 -17.58 10.06 -2.75
N ILE A 57 -16.31 10.41 -2.94
CA ILE A 57 -15.88 11.78 -3.17
C ILE A 57 -16.22 12.13 -4.63
N ASN A 58 -17.39 12.72 -4.82
CA ASN A 58 -17.94 13.07 -6.12
C ASN A 58 -18.62 14.46 -6.07
N ILE A 59 -19.14 14.91 -7.20
CA ILE A 59 -19.79 16.22 -7.33
C ILE A 59 -20.95 16.39 -6.33
N ASP A 60 -21.70 15.33 -6.03
CA ASP A 60 -22.82 15.40 -5.08
C ASP A 60 -22.37 15.56 -3.62
N LEU A 61 -21.21 14.99 -3.26
CA LEU A 61 -20.59 15.25 -1.96
C LEU A 61 -20.16 16.73 -1.85
N PHE A 62 -19.56 17.29 -2.90
CA PHE A 62 -19.21 18.71 -2.94
C PHE A 62 -20.44 19.61 -2.85
N LYS A 63 -21.53 19.30 -3.56
CA LYS A 63 -22.80 20.03 -3.41
C LYS A 63 -23.30 19.96 -1.96
N THR A 64 -23.23 18.79 -1.34
CA THR A 64 -23.68 18.61 0.05
C THR A 64 -22.87 19.44 1.05
N LEU A 65 -21.57 19.64 0.80
CA LEU A 65 -20.72 20.51 1.62
C LEU A 65 -21.23 21.96 1.67
N PHE A 66 -21.70 22.49 0.54
CA PHE A 66 -22.14 23.88 0.42
C PHE A 66 -23.64 24.08 0.62
N SER A 67 -24.47 23.02 0.48
CA SER A 67 -25.93 23.12 0.50
C SER A 67 -26.60 22.53 1.74
N LYS A 68 -25.88 21.76 2.58
CA LYS A 68 -26.45 21.09 3.77
C LYS A 68 -25.58 21.31 5.01
N PRO A 69 -26.10 21.05 6.23
CA PRO A 69 -25.29 21.12 7.44
C PRO A 69 -24.06 20.23 7.36
N PHE A 70 -22.94 20.70 7.93
CA PHE A 70 -21.64 19.99 7.90
C PHE A 70 -21.74 18.54 8.38
N LYS A 71 -22.60 18.26 9.37
CA LYS A 71 -22.85 16.89 9.87
C LYS A 71 -23.34 15.94 8.77
N THR A 72 -24.16 16.40 7.83
CA THR A 72 -24.66 15.61 6.71
C THR A 72 -23.54 15.30 5.72
N PHE A 73 -22.73 16.31 5.38
CA PHE A 73 -21.53 16.13 4.56
C PHE A 73 -20.56 15.13 5.20
N TRP A 74 -20.27 15.31 6.49
CA TRP A 74 -19.33 14.47 7.24
C TRP A 74 -19.77 13.01 7.26
N ASN A 75 -21.07 12.75 7.46
CA ASN A 75 -21.62 11.40 7.41
C ASN A 75 -21.57 10.81 5.99
N GLN A 76 -21.89 11.59 4.96
CA GLN A 76 -21.83 11.14 3.56
C GLN A 76 -20.40 10.81 3.11
N LEU A 77 -19.42 11.58 3.60
CA LEU A 77 -17.99 11.35 3.36
C LEU A 77 -17.45 10.11 4.10
N ASN A 78 -18.17 9.56 5.10
CA ASN A 78 -17.58 8.63 6.08
C ASN A 78 -16.41 9.28 6.85
N GLY A 79 -16.58 10.55 7.25
CA GLY A 79 -15.53 11.40 7.81
C GLY A 79 -14.90 10.86 9.09
N ASN A 80 -15.66 10.21 9.97
CA ASN A 80 -15.09 9.60 11.19
C ASN A 80 -14.11 8.46 10.88
N PHE A 81 -14.42 7.61 9.88
CA PHE A 81 -13.51 6.56 9.44
C PHE A 81 -12.22 7.17 8.87
N LEU A 82 -12.36 8.16 7.98
CA LEU A 82 -11.22 8.81 7.36
C LEU A 82 -10.36 9.53 8.39
N LEU A 83 -10.96 10.27 9.33
CA LEU A 83 -10.26 10.95 10.41
C LEU A 83 -9.48 9.96 11.28
N ALA A 84 -10.12 8.89 11.74
CA ALA A 84 -9.46 7.87 12.56
C ALA A 84 -8.28 7.23 11.81
N LEU A 85 -8.46 6.87 10.53
CA LEU A 85 -7.45 6.24 9.71
C LEU A 85 -6.26 7.16 9.44
N LEU A 86 -6.53 8.39 8.98
CA LEU A 86 -5.50 9.39 8.69
C LEU A 86 -4.73 9.78 9.95
N THR A 87 -5.39 9.87 11.10
CA THR A 87 -4.71 10.13 12.38
C THR A 87 -3.67 9.04 12.67
N GLY A 88 -4.03 7.76 12.45
CA GLY A 88 -3.09 6.65 12.57
C GLY A 88 -1.91 6.74 11.62
N ILE A 89 -2.18 7.01 10.34
CA ILE A 89 -1.13 7.15 9.30
C ILE A 89 -0.16 8.28 9.65
N VAL A 90 -0.69 9.44 10.04
CA VAL A 90 0.13 10.61 10.42
C VAL A 90 0.98 10.32 11.64
N ILE A 91 0.41 9.72 12.69
CA ILE A 91 1.16 9.31 13.89
C ILE A 91 2.32 8.38 13.47
N SER A 92 2.04 7.38 12.63
CA SER A 92 3.04 6.44 12.15
C SER A 92 4.16 7.10 11.35
N PHE A 93 3.82 8.04 10.46
CA PHE A 93 4.82 8.77 9.69
C PHE A 93 5.77 9.56 10.61
N VAL A 94 5.24 10.17 11.67
CA VAL A 94 6.05 10.92 12.65
C VAL A 94 6.88 9.99 13.54
N SER A 95 6.30 8.88 14.02
CA SER A 95 6.95 8.01 15.02
C SER A 95 7.81 6.90 14.41
N PHE A 96 7.38 6.28 13.32
CA PHE A 96 7.92 5.04 12.78
C PHE A 96 8.92 5.24 11.63
N MET A 97 8.80 6.33 10.85
CA MET A 97 9.66 6.55 9.68
C MET A 97 11.16 6.53 10.01
N ARG A 98 11.56 7.12 11.16
CA ARG A 98 12.97 7.11 11.61
C ARG A 98 13.46 5.72 11.97
N LEU A 99 12.62 4.94 12.66
CA LEU A 99 12.92 3.57 13.06
C LEU A 99 13.02 2.65 11.84
N ALA A 100 12.05 2.73 10.93
CA ALA A 100 12.04 1.96 9.68
C ALA A 100 13.31 2.24 8.86
N LYS A 101 13.69 3.51 8.72
CA LYS A 101 14.94 3.91 8.05
C LYS A 101 16.16 3.30 8.73
N PHE A 102 16.28 3.43 10.06
CA PHE A 102 17.40 2.87 10.81
C PHE A 102 17.52 1.35 10.62
N LEU A 103 16.41 0.62 10.72
CA LEU A 103 16.38 -0.83 10.54
C LEU A 103 16.69 -1.26 9.10
N LEU A 104 16.23 -0.51 8.09
CA LEU A 104 16.57 -0.78 6.69
C LEU A 104 18.06 -0.57 6.40
N GLU A 105 18.69 0.41 7.04
CA GLU A 105 20.12 0.71 6.85
C GLU A 105 21.03 -0.25 7.64
N HIS A 106 20.67 -0.61 8.88
CA HIS A 106 21.56 -1.35 9.77
C HIS A 106 21.18 -2.84 9.94
N HIS A 107 19.90 -3.18 9.75
CA HIS A 107 19.37 -4.54 9.93
C HIS A 107 18.44 -4.98 8.79
N PRO A 108 18.84 -4.84 7.51
CA PRO A 108 17.97 -5.09 6.36
C PRO A 108 17.40 -6.50 6.36
N VAL A 109 18.21 -7.52 6.60
CA VAL A 109 17.76 -8.92 6.62
C VAL A 109 16.62 -9.10 7.62
N LEU A 110 16.75 -8.57 8.84
CA LEU A 110 15.77 -8.73 9.90
C LEU A 110 14.42 -8.06 9.57
N ILE A 111 14.46 -6.80 9.13
CA ILE A 111 13.22 -6.07 8.79
C ILE A 111 12.52 -6.70 7.58
N TRP A 112 13.26 -7.07 6.54
CA TRP A 112 12.69 -7.76 5.38
C TRP A 112 12.11 -9.12 5.73
N SER A 113 12.75 -9.89 6.62
CA SER A 113 12.21 -11.16 7.12
C SER A 113 10.87 -10.98 7.81
N PHE A 114 10.72 -9.96 8.66
CA PHE A 114 9.45 -9.64 9.30
C PHE A 114 8.35 -9.35 8.27
N PHE A 115 8.61 -8.48 7.30
CA PHE A 115 7.63 -8.14 6.25
C PHE A 115 7.36 -9.30 5.28
N PHE A 116 8.35 -10.15 5.01
CA PHE A 116 8.18 -11.35 4.19
C PHE A 116 7.15 -12.30 4.83
N GLY A 117 7.30 -12.58 6.13
CA GLY A 117 6.32 -13.37 6.88
C GLY A 117 4.92 -12.74 6.89
N LEU A 118 4.86 -11.42 7.05
CA LEU A 118 3.62 -10.63 7.01
C LEU A 118 2.90 -10.78 5.65
N ILE A 119 3.65 -10.68 4.54
CA ILE A 119 3.12 -10.80 3.18
C ILE A 119 2.67 -12.23 2.89
N ILE A 120 3.39 -13.26 3.36
CA ILE A 120 2.92 -14.66 3.28
C ILE A 120 1.57 -14.82 3.98
N ALA A 121 1.44 -14.34 5.22
CA ALA A 121 0.17 -14.40 5.93
C ALA A 121 -0.94 -13.66 5.18
N SER A 122 -0.61 -12.52 4.57
CA SER A 122 -1.54 -11.74 3.74
C SER A 122 -2.10 -12.57 2.58
N ILE A 123 -1.25 -13.31 1.86
CA ILE A 123 -1.68 -14.17 0.74
C ILE A 123 -2.69 -15.22 1.20
N LEU A 124 -2.46 -15.83 2.37
CA LEU A 124 -3.36 -16.83 2.93
C LEU A 124 -4.70 -16.23 3.38
N VAL A 125 -4.66 -15.08 4.07
CA VAL A 125 -5.87 -14.41 4.58
C VAL A 125 -6.74 -13.91 3.43
N VAL A 126 -6.14 -13.26 2.43
CA VAL A 126 -6.88 -12.75 1.27
C VAL A 126 -7.36 -13.89 0.37
N GLY A 127 -6.50 -14.88 0.13
CA GLY A 127 -6.87 -16.06 -0.67
C GLY A 127 -8.05 -16.83 -0.08
N LYS A 128 -8.21 -16.88 1.25
CA LYS A 128 -9.35 -17.49 1.93
C LYS A 128 -10.68 -16.75 1.71
N GLN A 129 -10.66 -15.47 1.33
CA GLN A 129 -11.89 -14.72 1.03
C GLN A 129 -12.47 -15.08 -0.35
N ILE A 130 -11.69 -15.76 -1.20
CA ILE A 130 -12.15 -16.23 -2.52
C ILE A 130 -13.11 -17.40 -2.33
N THR A 131 -14.39 -17.16 -2.62
CA THR A 131 -15.46 -18.14 -2.37
C THR A 131 -15.63 -19.19 -3.48
N LYS A 132 -15.14 -18.90 -4.70
CA LYS A 132 -15.25 -19.80 -5.86
C LYS A 132 -13.95 -19.80 -6.64
N TRP A 133 -13.42 -21.00 -6.87
CA TRP A 133 -12.22 -21.25 -7.67
C TRP A 133 -12.63 -21.84 -9.02
N ASN A 134 -12.65 -21.00 -10.04
CA ASN A 134 -12.87 -21.40 -11.44
C ASN A 134 -11.69 -20.93 -12.31
N LEU A 135 -11.66 -21.34 -13.58
CA LEU A 135 -10.56 -21.01 -14.48
C LEU A 135 -10.27 -19.49 -14.59
N PRO A 136 -11.27 -18.60 -14.74
CA PRO A 136 -11.03 -17.15 -14.72
C PRO A 136 -10.35 -16.63 -13.45
N VAL A 137 -10.74 -17.13 -12.28
CA VAL A 137 -10.15 -16.75 -10.98
C VAL A 137 -8.70 -17.20 -10.90
N LEU A 138 -8.39 -18.43 -11.32
CA LEU A 138 -7.02 -18.94 -11.36
C LEU A 138 -6.14 -18.15 -12.34
N MET A 139 -6.66 -17.84 -13.54
CA MET A 139 -5.95 -17.01 -14.52
C MET A 139 -5.67 -15.60 -13.96
N ALA A 140 -6.63 -15.00 -13.28
CA ALA A 140 -6.44 -13.68 -12.67
C ALA A 140 -5.34 -13.69 -11.60
N LEU A 141 -5.28 -14.73 -10.76
CA LEU A 141 -4.19 -14.89 -9.78
C LEU A 141 -2.82 -14.98 -10.47
N ILE A 142 -2.71 -15.83 -11.50
CA ILE A 142 -1.45 -16.03 -12.23
C ILE A 142 -1.03 -14.72 -12.93
N ILE A 143 -1.95 -14.06 -13.62
CA ILE A 143 -1.70 -12.77 -14.28
C ILE A 143 -1.24 -11.73 -13.27
N GLY A 144 -1.93 -11.62 -12.12
CA GLY A 144 -1.54 -10.70 -11.05
C GLY A 144 -0.11 -10.97 -10.56
N ALA A 145 0.21 -12.23 -10.27
CA ALA A 145 1.54 -12.64 -9.82
C ALA A 145 2.63 -12.29 -10.84
N ILE A 146 2.40 -12.62 -12.12
CA ILE A 146 3.32 -12.34 -13.21
C ILE A 146 3.54 -10.82 -13.35
N VAL A 147 2.45 -10.04 -13.39
CA VAL A 147 2.52 -8.58 -13.57
C VAL A 147 3.27 -7.93 -12.41
N ALA A 148 2.94 -8.25 -11.15
CA ALA A 148 3.64 -7.68 -10.00
C ALA A 148 5.12 -8.08 -9.96
N PHE A 149 5.44 -9.33 -10.28
CA PHE A 149 6.83 -9.79 -10.35
C PHE A 149 7.62 -9.02 -11.41
N TYR A 150 7.10 -8.89 -12.64
CA TYR A 150 7.79 -8.15 -13.70
C TYR A 150 7.93 -6.67 -13.39
N ILE A 151 6.87 -6.03 -12.86
CA ILE A 151 6.94 -4.64 -12.42
C ILE A 151 8.06 -4.47 -11.38
N SER A 152 8.23 -5.42 -10.45
CA SER A 152 9.26 -5.35 -9.41
C SER A 152 10.70 -5.39 -9.93
N GLN A 153 10.90 -5.82 -11.17
CA GLN A 153 12.20 -5.98 -11.83
C GLN A 153 12.49 -4.91 -12.88
N LEU A 154 11.55 -4.01 -13.16
CA LEU A 154 11.75 -2.97 -14.17
C LEU A 154 12.87 -2.01 -13.73
N PRO A 155 13.81 -1.67 -14.63
CA PRO A 155 14.80 -0.63 -14.36
C PRO A 155 14.12 0.73 -14.25
N SER A 156 14.76 1.68 -13.55
CA SER A 156 14.29 3.06 -13.55
C SER A 156 14.49 3.71 -14.90
N LEU A 157 13.44 4.36 -15.40
CA LEU A 157 13.57 5.32 -16.49
C LEU A 157 14.41 6.52 -16.01
N GLY A 158 15.09 7.18 -16.96
CA GLY A 158 15.84 8.40 -16.66
C GLY A 158 14.93 9.49 -16.09
N ALA A 159 15.51 10.43 -15.33
CA ALA A 159 14.75 11.52 -14.73
C ALA A 159 14.01 12.31 -15.82
N ASN A 160 12.71 12.53 -15.61
CA ASN A 160 11.88 13.32 -16.51
C ASN A 160 11.30 14.51 -15.74
N GLU A 161 11.62 15.71 -16.22
CA GLU A 161 11.23 16.97 -15.58
C GLU A 161 9.95 17.58 -16.18
N ASN A 162 9.37 16.94 -17.19
CA ASN A 162 8.18 17.45 -17.84
C ASN A 162 6.99 17.49 -16.85
N SER A 163 6.36 18.65 -16.73
CA SER A 163 5.21 18.88 -15.85
C SER A 163 4.02 17.96 -16.16
N TRP A 164 3.72 17.71 -17.45
CA TRP A 164 2.67 16.79 -17.85
C TRP A 164 3.00 15.35 -17.45
N PHE A 165 4.27 14.97 -17.55
CA PHE A 165 4.73 13.68 -17.09
C PHE A 165 4.60 13.52 -15.58
N LEU A 166 4.92 14.56 -14.80
CA LEU A 166 4.78 14.55 -13.34
C LEU A 166 3.31 14.36 -12.90
N PHE A 167 2.36 14.97 -13.63
CA PHE A 167 0.93 14.74 -13.44
C PHE A 167 0.55 13.26 -13.65
N LEU A 168 0.94 12.67 -14.78
CA LEU A 168 0.66 11.27 -15.09
C LEU A 168 1.34 10.32 -14.10
N ALA A 169 2.57 10.61 -13.71
CA ALA A 169 3.31 9.84 -12.72
C ALA A 169 2.60 9.85 -11.37
N GLY A 170 2.10 11.01 -10.92
CA GLY A 170 1.26 11.11 -9.72
C GLY A 170 -0.02 10.28 -9.82
N ALA A 171 -0.71 10.35 -10.96
CA ALA A 171 -1.92 9.58 -11.21
C ALA A 171 -1.65 8.06 -11.17
N ILE A 172 -0.59 7.57 -11.80
CA ILE A 172 -0.27 6.13 -11.82
C ILE A 172 0.23 5.65 -10.46
N ALA A 173 1.11 6.43 -9.82
CA ALA A 173 1.72 6.06 -8.54
C ALA A 173 0.71 5.93 -7.40
N ILE A 174 -0.29 6.81 -7.32
CA ILE A 174 -1.32 6.71 -6.29
C ILE A 174 -2.26 5.51 -6.54
N CYS A 175 -2.54 5.17 -7.80
CA CYS A 175 -3.30 3.96 -8.14
C CYS A 175 -2.55 2.72 -7.65
N ALA A 176 -1.24 2.69 -7.90
CA ALA A 176 -0.36 1.63 -7.42
C ALA A 176 -0.28 1.59 -5.89
N MET A 177 -0.20 2.74 -5.21
CA MET A 177 -0.13 2.82 -3.75
C MET A 177 -1.36 2.23 -3.06
N ILE A 178 -2.52 2.33 -3.71
CA ILE A 178 -3.74 1.71 -3.19
C ILE A 178 -3.78 0.21 -3.48
N LEU A 179 -3.24 -0.25 -4.61
CA LEU A 179 -3.23 -1.69 -4.92
C LEU A 179 -2.37 -2.47 -3.92
N PRO A 180 -2.94 -3.51 -3.26
CA PRO A 180 -2.15 -4.45 -2.47
C PRO A 180 -1.02 -5.08 -3.30
N GLY A 181 0.17 -5.15 -2.71
CA GLY A 181 1.35 -5.78 -3.33
C GLY A 181 2.12 -4.89 -4.31
N ILE A 182 1.67 -3.66 -4.61
CA ILE A 182 2.43 -2.72 -5.46
C ILE A 182 2.71 -1.44 -4.66
N SER A 183 3.96 -0.98 -4.68
CA SER A 183 4.39 0.21 -3.93
C SER A 183 4.41 1.45 -4.84
N GLY A 184 3.67 2.50 -4.46
CA GLY A 184 3.58 3.73 -5.25
C GLY A 184 4.91 4.49 -5.38
N SER A 185 5.71 4.53 -4.32
CA SER A 185 7.05 5.13 -4.35
C SER A 185 7.99 4.39 -5.30
N PHE A 186 7.88 3.06 -5.37
CA PHE A 186 8.63 2.24 -6.32
C PHE A 186 8.20 2.51 -7.78
N ILE A 187 6.89 2.67 -8.03
CA ILE A 187 6.39 3.07 -9.35
C ILE A 187 6.93 4.46 -9.76
N LEU A 188 7.01 5.42 -8.84
CA LEU A 188 7.62 6.74 -9.14
C LEU A 188 9.10 6.64 -9.52
N ILE A 189 9.84 5.72 -8.90
CA ILE A 189 11.24 5.47 -9.24
C ILE A 189 11.34 4.85 -10.64
N ILE A 190 10.51 3.84 -10.94
CA ILE A 190 10.49 3.22 -12.28
C ILE A 190 10.14 4.27 -13.34
N LEU A 191 9.16 5.13 -13.09
CA LEU A 191 8.78 6.20 -14.01
C LEU A 191 9.85 7.31 -14.11
N GLY A 192 10.86 7.36 -13.24
CA GLY A 192 11.84 8.45 -13.23
C GLY A 192 11.30 9.79 -12.69
N ALA A 193 10.13 9.78 -12.05
CA ALA A 193 9.49 10.95 -11.45
C ALA A 193 9.87 11.17 -9.98
N TYR A 194 10.45 10.16 -9.32
CA TYR A 194 10.77 10.22 -7.88
C TYR A 194 11.72 11.36 -7.54
N LYS A 195 12.80 11.54 -8.31
CA LYS A 195 13.77 12.62 -8.08
C LYS A 195 13.13 13.99 -8.26
N THR A 196 12.42 14.21 -9.37
CA THR A 196 11.68 15.45 -9.66
C THR A 196 10.73 15.83 -8.52
N LEU A 197 9.98 14.86 -7.99
CA LEU A 197 9.09 15.09 -6.84
C LEU A 197 9.86 15.34 -5.54
N SER A 198 10.92 14.58 -5.28
CA SER A 198 11.75 14.72 -4.07
C SER A 198 12.40 16.10 -4.02
N ASP A 199 12.95 16.56 -5.14
CA ASP A 199 13.59 17.87 -5.25
C ASP A 199 12.53 18.98 -5.12
N ALA A 200 11.36 18.82 -5.74
CA ALA A 200 10.24 19.76 -5.55
C ALA A 200 9.79 19.88 -4.08
N ILE A 201 9.75 18.78 -3.32
CA ILE A 201 9.42 18.81 -1.88
C ILE A 201 10.53 19.49 -1.08
N HIS A 202 11.80 19.22 -1.42
CA HIS A 202 12.94 19.82 -0.74
C HIS A 202 13.01 21.33 -0.95
N ASP A 203 12.81 21.77 -2.19
CA ASP A 203 12.91 23.18 -2.59
C ASP A 203 11.58 23.93 -2.41
N ILE A 204 10.54 23.26 -1.92
CA ILE A 204 9.18 23.79 -1.75
C ILE A 204 8.67 24.39 -3.08
N ASP A 205 8.90 23.67 -4.19
CA ASP A 205 8.33 24.01 -5.49
C ASP A 205 6.83 23.69 -5.50
N ILE A 206 6.04 24.67 -5.06
CA ILE A 206 4.58 24.58 -4.94
C ILE A 206 3.95 24.20 -6.28
N GLN A 207 4.48 24.69 -7.41
CA GLN A 207 3.92 24.41 -8.73
C GLN A 207 4.04 22.92 -9.06
N ARG A 208 5.24 22.34 -8.95
CA ARG A 208 5.45 20.91 -9.21
C ARG A 208 4.68 20.02 -8.23
N ILE A 209 4.62 20.41 -6.95
CA ILE A 209 3.84 19.70 -5.93
C ILE A 209 2.35 19.70 -6.28
N LEU A 210 1.78 20.86 -6.64
CA LEU A 210 0.37 20.96 -7.02
C LEU A 210 0.05 20.13 -8.27
N ILE A 211 0.93 20.14 -9.27
CA ILE A 211 0.78 19.32 -10.47
C ILE A 211 0.73 17.84 -10.10
N PHE A 212 1.69 17.37 -9.30
CA PHE A 212 1.73 15.99 -8.82
C PHE A 212 0.46 15.62 -8.03
N VAL A 213 0.08 16.46 -7.06
CA VAL A 213 -1.10 16.23 -6.20
C VAL A 213 -2.38 16.21 -7.03
N SER A 214 -2.52 17.10 -8.02
CA SER A 214 -3.68 17.09 -8.91
C SER A 214 -3.78 15.79 -9.73
N GLY A 215 -2.66 15.30 -10.25
CA GLY A 215 -2.58 14.01 -10.92
C GLY A 215 -2.96 12.86 -9.99
N ALA A 216 -2.40 12.86 -8.77
CA ALA A 216 -2.74 11.88 -7.76
C ALA A 216 -4.24 11.92 -7.38
N LEU A 217 -4.85 13.09 -7.21
CA LEU A 217 -6.29 13.18 -6.91
C LEU A 217 -7.14 12.62 -8.07
N VAL A 218 -6.82 12.97 -9.31
CA VAL A 218 -7.55 12.47 -10.49
C VAL A 218 -7.39 10.96 -10.63
N GLY A 219 -6.16 10.44 -10.51
CA GLY A 219 -5.87 9.00 -10.56
C GLY A 219 -6.59 8.25 -9.46
N LEU A 220 -6.49 8.72 -8.22
CA LEU A 220 -7.12 8.12 -7.05
C LEU A 220 -8.65 8.04 -7.19
N LEU A 221 -9.29 9.16 -7.54
CA LEU A 221 -10.74 9.20 -7.68
C LEU A 221 -11.19 8.29 -8.82
N SER A 222 -10.63 8.43 -10.01
CA SER A 222 -11.01 7.60 -11.16
C SER A 222 -10.82 6.10 -10.88
N PHE A 223 -9.67 5.71 -10.31
CA PHE A 223 -9.35 4.32 -10.05
C PHE A 223 -10.15 3.71 -8.90
N SER A 224 -10.47 4.49 -7.85
CA SER A 224 -11.34 4.01 -6.77
C SER A 224 -12.75 3.64 -7.25
N HIS A 225 -13.27 4.34 -8.26
CA HIS A 225 -14.55 4.00 -8.90
C HIS A 225 -14.45 2.67 -9.67
N VAL A 226 -13.35 2.46 -10.42
CA VAL A 226 -13.08 1.20 -11.12
C VAL A 226 -12.97 0.04 -10.13
N LEU A 227 -12.19 0.19 -9.06
CA LEU A 227 -12.05 -0.84 -8.04
C LEU A 227 -13.37 -1.16 -7.34
N LYS A 228 -14.16 -0.14 -6.98
CA LYS A 228 -15.50 -0.35 -6.39
C LYS A 228 -16.42 -1.13 -7.33
N TRP A 229 -16.39 -0.81 -8.62
CA TRP A 229 -17.14 -1.55 -9.63
C TRP A 229 -16.65 -3.01 -9.75
N LEU A 230 -15.34 -3.23 -9.77
CA LEU A 230 -14.73 -4.56 -9.80
C LEU A 230 -15.13 -5.41 -8.59
N PHE A 231 -15.07 -4.87 -7.36
CA PHE A 231 -15.53 -5.61 -6.17
C PHE A 231 -17.02 -5.93 -6.21
N LYS A 232 -17.85 -5.06 -6.80
CA LYS A 232 -19.29 -5.25 -6.90
C LYS A 232 -19.68 -6.33 -7.92
N HIS A 233 -18.97 -6.40 -9.04
CA HIS A 233 -19.36 -7.24 -10.19
C HIS A 233 -18.46 -8.48 -10.39
N TYR A 234 -17.19 -8.42 -9.97
CA TYR A 234 -16.16 -9.42 -10.23
C TYR A 234 -15.38 -9.82 -8.96
N HIS A 235 -16.05 -9.79 -7.80
CA HIS A 235 -15.45 -9.97 -6.47
C HIS A 235 -14.32 -11.03 -6.40
N ASN A 236 -14.60 -12.30 -6.71
CA ASN A 236 -13.61 -13.38 -6.63
C ASN A 236 -12.42 -13.21 -7.60
N ILE A 237 -12.66 -12.64 -8.80
CA ILE A 237 -11.60 -12.37 -9.78
C ILE A 237 -10.72 -11.22 -9.26
N THR A 238 -11.33 -10.17 -8.70
CA THR A 238 -10.60 -9.06 -8.08
C THR A 238 -9.76 -9.55 -6.90
N LEU A 239 -10.33 -10.35 -6.00
CA LEU A 239 -9.60 -10.95 -4.89
C LEU A 239 -8.42 -11.79 -5.37
N ALA A 240 -8.62 -12.63 -6.39
CA ALA A 240 -7.57 -13.45 -6.96
C ALA A 240 -6.46 -12.63 -7.61
N LEU A 241 -6.80 -11.60 -8.39
CA LEU A 241 -5.84 -10.68 -9.00
C LEU A 241 -5.00 -9.98 -7.93
N LEU A 242 -5.63 -9.46 -6.88
CA LEU A 242 -4.95 -8.79 -5.77
C LEU A 242 -4.07 -9.77 -4.97
N THR A 243 -4.56 -11.00 -4.73
CA THR A 243 -3.75 -12.07 -4.13
C THR A 243 -2.53 -12.38 -4.99
N GLY A 244 -2.71 -12.41 -6.31
CA GLY A 244 -1.64 -12.52 -7.29
C GLY A 244 -0.62 -11.39 -7.14
N PHE A 245 -1.06 -10.13 -7.10
CA PHE A 245 -0.14 -9.00 -6.90
C PHE A 245 0.68 -9.12 -5.61
N ILE A 246 0.04 -9.48 -4.49
CA ILE A 246 0.72 -9.70 -3.22
C ILE A 246 1.73 -10.85 -3.35
N PHE A 247 1.35 -11.96 -3.98
CA PHE A 247 2.26 -13.11 -4.21
C PHE A 247 3.45 -12.73 -5.10
N GLY A 248 3.22 -12.07 -6.22
CA GLY A 248 4.29 -11.63 -7.13
C GLY A 248 5.26 -10.64 -6.49
N SER A 249 4.80 -9.86 -5.51
CA SER A 249 5.64 -8.92 -4.75
C SER A 249 6.60 -9.58 -3.74
N LEU A 250 6.42 -10.87 -3.42
CA LEU A 250 7.26 -11.60 -2.44
C LEU A 250 8.76 -11.52 -2.78
N ASN A 251 9.11 -11.55 -4.06
CA ASN A 251 10.49 -11.42 -4.48
C ASN A 251 11.09 -10.05 -4.07
N LYS A 252 10.30 -8.98 -4.13
CA LYS A 252 10.76 -7.64 -3.75
C LYS A 252 10.99 -7.49 -2.26
N VAL A 253 10.34 -8.30 -1.42
CA VAL A 253 10.50 -8.28 0.04
C VAL A 253 11.40 -9.41 0.56
N TRP A 254 12.03 -10.17 -0.33
CA TRP A 254 12.96 -11.23 0.06
C TRP A 254 14.13 -10.67 0.91
N PRO A 255 14.54 -11.33 2.01
CA PRO A 255 15.53 -10.77 2.93
C PRO A 255 16.96 -10.74 2.39
N TRP A 256 17.36 -11.77 1.64
CA TRP A 256 18.73 -11.93 1.18
C TRP A 256 18.85 -11.49 -0.26
N LYS A 257 19.44 -10.31 -0.47
CA LYS A 257 19.59 -9.73 -1.80
C LYS A 257 20.97 -9.18 -2.04
N ASN A 258 21.46 -9.33 -3.27
CA ASN A 258 22.62 -8.62 -3.77
C ASN A 258 22.18 -7.34 -4.47
N THR A 259 22.77 -6.21 -4.10
CA THR A 259 22.45 -4.93 -4.75
C THR A 259 23.26 -4.80 -6.03
N LEU A 260 22.57 -4.84 -7.17
CA LEU A 260 23.18 -4.72 -8.50
C LEU A 260 23.45 -3.25 -8.86
N THR A 261 22.50 -2.37 -8.55
CA THR A 261 22.62 -0.93 -8.83
C THR A 261 22.21 -0.09 -7.65
N TRP A 262 22.86 1.07 -7.52
CA TRP A 262 22.60 2.04 -6.47
C TRP A 262 21.96 3.29 -7.07
N HIS A 263 20.90 3.76 -6.46
CA HIS A 263 20.38 5.12 -6.66
C HIS A 263 21.00 6.02 -5.60
N THR A 264 21.45 7.22 -5.98
CA THR A 264 21.93 8.23 -5.03
C THR A 264 20.94 9.37 -5.00
N ASN A 265 20.36 9.65 -3.83
CA ASN A 265 19.42 10.76 -3.70
C ASN A 265 20.14 12.12 -3.71
N SER A 266 19.39 13.23 -3.72
CA SER A 266 19.94 14.60 -3.72
C SER A 266 20.81 14.94 -2.52
N LYS A 267 20.76 14.14 -1.44
CA LYS A 267 21.60 14.26 -0.24
C LYS A 267 22.85 13.37 -0.27
N GLY A 268 23.16 12.72 -1.40
CA GLY A 268 24.30 11.82 -1.53
C GLY A 268 24.11 10.45 -0.87
N ILE A 269 22.92 10.13 -0.36
CA ILE A 269 22.64 8.85 0.30
C ILE A 269 22.35 7.81 -0.79
N LYS A 270 23.13 6.73 -0.78
CA LYS A 270 22.95 5.58 -1.67
C LYS A 270 21.84 4.67 -1.14
N SER A 271 20.82 4.44 -1.97
CA SER A 271 19.73 3.48 -1.75
C SER A 271 19.79 2.40 -2.83
N PRO A 272 19.62 1.11 -2.50
CA PRO A 272 19.61 0.04 -3.49
C PRO A 272 18.44 0.22 -4.47
N LEU A 273 18.72 0.12 -5.78
CA LEU A 273 17.73 0.32 -6.84
C LEU A 273 17.26 -1.03 -7.41
N LEU A 274 18.18 -1.73 -8.10
CA LEU A 274 17.98 -3.11 -8.54
C LEU A 274 18.71 -4.05 -7.60
N GLN A 275 17.99 -5.08 -7.18
CA GLN A 275 18.50 -6.09 -6.28
C GLN A 275 18.11 -7.46 -6.80
N GLU A 276 19.05 -8.38 -6.76
CA GLU A 276 18.83 -9.78 -7.11
C GLU A 276 18.61 -10.59 -5.83
N SER A 277 17.54 -11.36 -5.80
CA SER A 277 17.24 -12.27 -4.70
C SER A 277 18.19 -13.46 -4.76
N ILE A 278 18.90 -13.71 -3.66
CA ILE A 278 19.85 -14.82 -3.54
C ILE A 278 19.48 -15.75 -2.39
N SER A 279 20.06 -16.94 -2.41
CA SER A 279 19.91 -17.89 -1.32
C SER A 279 20.54 -17.36 -0.02
N PRO A 280 19.96 -17.62 1.17
CA PRO A 280 20.58 -17.30 2.45
C PRO A 280 21.97 -17.94 2.62
N PHE A 281 22.23 -19.06 1.96
CA PHE A 281 23.51 -19.76 2.00
C PHE A 281 24.57 -19.15 1.07
N SER A 282 24.14 -18.30 0.13
CA SER A 282 25.02 -17.59 -0.81
C SER A 282 25.19 -16.11 -0.44
N PHE A 283 24.63 -15.69 0.70
CA PHE A 283 24.66 -14.31 1.15
C PHE A 283 26.06 -13.92 1.64
N GLN A 284 26.62 -12.85 1.08
CA GLN A 284 27.92 -12.34 1.48
C GLN A 284 27.78 -11.54 2.78
N GLY A 285 28.00 -12.19 3.93
CA GLY A 285 27.93 -11.60 5.26
C GLY A 285 27.27 -12.53 6.28
N ASP A 286 26.94 -12.00 7.46
CA ASP A 286 26.08 -12.72 8.41
C ASP A 286 24.66 -12.77 7.84
N ASN A 287 24.20 -13.97 7.49
CA ASN A 287 22.88 -14.18 6.92
C ASN A 287 21.77 -14.11 7.98
N HIS A 288 22.11 -14.07 9.27
CA HIS A 288 21.19 -14.03 10.41
C HIS A 288 20.04 -15.03 10.30
N LEU A 289 20.28 -16.22 9.71
CA LEU A 289 19.23 -17.14 9.28
C LEU A 289 18.21 -17.49 10.38
N VAL A 290 18.69 -17.75 11.59
CA VAL A 290 17.82 -18.10 12.73
C VAL A 290 16.91 -16.92 13.10
N TYR A 291 17.47 -15.72 13.24
CA TYR A 291 16.68 -14.51 13.56
C TYR A 291 15.73 -14.14 12.43
N ALA A 292 16.15 -14.32 11.17
CA ALA A 292 15.31 -14.15 10.00
C ALA A 292 14.08 -15.06 10.05
N ILE A 293 14.26 -16.36 10.34
CA ILE A 293 13.14 -17.30 10.46
C ILE A 293 12.21 -16.92 11.63
N ILE A 294 12.77 -16.56 12.79
CA ILE A 294 11.98 -16.10 13.95
C ILE A 294 11.14 -14.88 13.56
N LEU A 295 11.73 -13.89 12.89
CA LEU A 295 11.02 -12.68 12.48
C LEU A 295 10.00 -12.95 11.38
N MET A 296 10.25 -13.86 10.45
CA MET A 296 9.24 -14.31 9.48
C MET A 296 8.03 -14.92 10.20
N ILE A 297 8.26 -15.79 11.19
CA ILE A 297 7.20 -16.40 11.97
C ILE A 297 6.43 -15.34 12.77
N LEU A 298 7.14 -14.40 13.41
CA LEU A 298 6.51 -13.30 14.15
C LEU A 298 5.68 -12.39 13.23
N GLY A 299 6.21 -12.01 12.07
CA GLY A 299 5.50 -11.22 11.07
C GLY A 299 4.26 -11.94 10.54
N PHE A 300 4.38 -13.24 10.28
CA PHE A 300 3.26 -14.09 9.87
C PHE A 300 2.14 -14.10 10.92
N PHE A 301 2.46 -14.35 12.19
CA PHE A 301 1.47 -14.40 13.26
C PHE A 301 0.89 -13.02 13.64
N THR A 302 1.64 -11.94 13.40
CA THR A 302 1.15 -10.57 13.62
C THR A 302 -0.14 -10.32 12.83
N ILE A 303 -0.27 -10.88 11.62
CA ILE A 303 -1.50 -10.74 10.82
C ILE A 303 -2.69 -11.44 11.46
N PHE A 304 -2.53 -12.64 12.01
CA PHE A 304 -3.62 -13.34 12.69
C PHE A 304 -4.06 -12.62 13.97
N ILE A 305 -3.14 -11.94 14.66
CA ILE A 305 -3.47 -11.07 15.80
C ILE A 305 -4.30 -9.87 15.32
N LEU A 306 -3.87 -9.19 14.24
CA LEU A 306 -4.61 -8.07 13.66
C LEU A 306 -6.00 -8.48 13.14
N GLU A 307 -6.09 -9.65 12.50
CA GLU A 307 -7.36 -10.25 12.05
C GLU A 307 -8.28 -10.50 13.24
N ARG A 308 -7.80 -11.16 14.29
CA ARG A 308 -8.62 -11.50 15.47
C ARG A 308 -9.08 -10.27 16.26
N LEU A 309 -8.27 -9.21 16.31
CA LEU A 309 -8.65 -7.93 16.91
C LEU A 309 -9.68 -7.17 16.05
N GLY A 310 -9.66 -7.35 14.73
CA GLY A 310 -10.66 -6.83 13.80
C GLY A 310 -11.97 -7.64 13.78
N HIS A 311 -11.92 -8.94 14.09
CA HIS A 311 -13.04 -9.88 13.99
C HIS A 311 -13.70 -10.23 15.35
N LYS A 312 -13.83 -9.27 16.29
CA LYS A 312 -14.82 -9.43 17.36
C LYS A 312 -16.22 -9.19 16.78
N LYS A 313 -16.82 -10.28 16.27
CA LYS A 313 -18.23 -10.53 15.90
C LYS A 313 -19.03 -9.28 15.53
N GLN A 314 -19.17 -9.05 14.22
CA GLN A 314 -20.42 -8.56 13.64
C GLN A 314 -21.23 -9.75 13.16
#